data_AF-A0A7C1HHA4-F1
#
_entry.id   AF-A0A7C1HHA4-F1
#
_cell.length_a   1.000
_cell.length_b   1.000
_cell.length_c   1.000
_cell.angle_alpha   90.00
_cell.angle_beta   90.00
_cell.angle_gamma   90.00
#
_symmetry.space_group_name_H-M   'P 1'
#
loop_
_entity.id
_entity.type
_entity.pdbx_description
1 polymer ?
#
loop_
_entity_poly.entity_id
_entity_poly.type
_entity_poly.pdbx_seq_one_letter_code
_entity_poly.pdbx_strand_id
1 'polypeptide(L)'
;LERFRDRWYPGDTANYSIGQGFLLLTPIQLARIYAAIANGGKLVTPHLLEEAQEISHMQLPEGPLAIVREGIEEVVKRGTGRRAGQYGVSVAGKTGTAENPHGDDHAWFVGYAPAEDPRFVAVALVEGGKAGSSTAGPIVGELLGYLHRFCEKGGSR
;
A
#
# COMPACT_ATOMS: atom_id res chain seq x y z
N LEU A 1 -16.19 8.22 15.97
CA LEU A 1 -16.66 7.57 17.22
C LEU A 1 -18.19 7.64 17.39
N GLU A 2 -18.90 8.60 16.77
CA GLU A 2 -20.38 8.61 16.75
C GLU A 2 -21.02 7.39 16.06
N ARG A 3 -20.29 6.75 15.13
CA ARG A 3 -20.80 5.62 14.33
C ARG A 3 -21.00 4.31 15.11
N PHE A 4 -20.31 4.11 16.23
CA PHE A 4 -20.34 2.83 16.97
C PHE A 4 -20.83 2.95 18.42
N ARG A 5 -20.99 4.17 18.96
CA ARG A 5 -21.55 4.46 20.32
C ARG A 5 -20.97 3.63 21.49
N ASP A 6 -19.75 3.14 21.36
CA ASP A 6 -19.08 2.34 22.39
C ASP A 6 -17.90 3.09 23.04
N ARG A 7 -17.57 2.70 24.28
CA ARG A 7 -16.44 3.27 25.03
C ARG A 7 -15.12 2.71 24.50
N TRP A 8 -14.09 3.53 24.38
CA TRP A 8 -12.75 3.07 23.98
C TRP A 8 -12.04 2.34 25.13
N TYR A 9 -11.51 1.16 24.83
CA TYR A 9 -10.73 0.33 25.75
C TYR A 9 -9.28 0.21 25.27
N PRO A 10 -8.31 -0.08 26.17
CA PRO A 10 -6.91 -0.27 25.77
C PRO A 10 -6.70 -1.35 24.68
N GLY A 11 -7.55 -2.39 24.65
CA GLY A 11 -7.53 -3.42 23.61
C GLY A 11 -7.87 -2.89 22.21
N ASP A 12 -8.70 -1.84 22.13
CA ASP A 12 -9.04 -1.20 20.86
C ASP A 12 -7.82 -0.54 20.23
N THR A 13 -6.93 0.05 21.03
CA THR A 13 -5.66 0.60 20.55
C THR A 13 -4.78 -0.47 19.91
N ALA A 14 -4.69 -1.66 20.53
CA ALA A 14 -3.91 -2.75 19.99
C ALA A 14 -4.47 -3.25 18.66
N ASN A 15 -5.79 -3.47 18.57
CA ASN A 15 -6.46 -3.86 17.34
C ASN A 15 -6.31 -2.79 16.25
N TYR A 16 -6.52 -1.53 16.61
CA TYR A 16 -6.43 -0.41 15.68
C TYR A 16 -5.02 -0.28 15.08
N SER A 17 -3.98 -0.56 15.86
CA SER A 17 -2.58 -0.48 15.40
C SER A 17 -2.23 -1.47 14.30
N ILE A 18 -2.94 -2.60 14.21
CA ILE A 18 -2.78 -3.62 13.16
C ILE A 18 -3.87 -3.53 12.09
N GLY A 19 -4.72 -2.49 12.15
CA GLY A 19 -5.82 -2.27 11.22
C GLY A 19 -7.07 -3.12 11.45
N GLN A 20 -7.25 -3.63 12.68
CA GLN A 20 -8.43 -4.36 13.13
C GLN A 20 -9.37 -3.47 13.94
N GLY A 21 -10.63 -3.90 14.07
CA GLY A 21 -11.66 -3.18 14.80
C GLY A 21 -12.33 -2.10 13.94
N PHE A 22 -12.24 -0.83 14.35
CA PHE A 22 -13.02 0.26 13.75
C PHE A 22 -12.35 0.94 12.54
N LEU A 23 -11.22 0.42 12.05
CA LEU A 23 -10.49 0.99 10.92
C LEU A 23 -11.05 0.48 9.59
N LEU A 24 -11.78 1.34 8.88
CA LEU A 24 -12.23 1.07 7.52
C LEU A 24 -11.49 1.99 6.54
N LEU A 25 -10.78 1.40 5.58
CA LEU A 25 -10.04 2.11 4.54
C LEU A 25 -10.40 1.59 3.15
N THR A 26 -10.53 2.51 2.19
CA THR A 26 -10.73 2.14 0.78
C THR A 26 -9.38 1.92 0.08
N PRO A 27 -9.32 1.14 -1.01
CA PRO A 27 -8.08 0.95 -1.78
C PRO A 27 -7.43 2.26 -2.21
N ILE A 28 -8.22 3.25 -2.61
CA ILE A 28 -7.70 4.55 -3.05
C ILE A 28 -7.12 5.38 -1.91
N GLN A 29 -7.68 5.28 -0.70
CA GLN A 29 -7.10 5.90 0.50
C GLN A 29 -5.76 5.24 0.86
N LEU A 30 -5.68 3.91 0.77
CA LEU A 30 -4.44 3.18 1.03
C LEU A 30 -3.35 3.50 0.00
N ALA A 31 -3.72 3.60 -1.28
CA ALA A 31 -2.81 4.04 -2.34
C ALA A 31 -2.26 5.45 -2.06
N ARG A 32 -3.12 6.36 -1.62
CA ARG A 32 -2.73 7.74 -1.27
C ARG A 32 -1.76 7.79 -0.09
N ILE A 33 -1.96 6.94 0.93
CA ILE A 33 -1.03 6.81 2.06
C ILE A 33 0.34 6.32 1.58
N TYR A 34 0.37 5.27 0.76
CA TYR A 34 1.64 4.74 0.23
C TYR A 34 2.34 5.71 -0.73
N ALA A 35 1.58 6.50 -1.50
CA ALA A 35 2.13 7.58 -2.29
C ALA A 35 2.84 8.61 -1.41
N ALA A 36 2.21 9.03 -0.30
CA ALA A 36 2.82 9.96 0.65
C ALA A 36 4.09 9.37 1.31
N ILE A 37 4.08 8.09 1.68
CA ILE A 37 5.28 7.40 2.18
C ILE A 37 6.38 7.41 1.11
N ALA A 38 6.05 7.09 -0.13
CA ALA A 38 7.01 6.98 -1.23
C ALA A 38 7.62 8.34 -1.64
N ASN A 39 6.83 9.41 -1.64
CA ASN A 39 7.23 10.71 -2.21
C ASN A 39 7.67 11.77 -1.17
N GLY A 40 7.82 11.37 0.10
CA GLY A 40 8.38 12.23 1.15
C GLY A 40 7.34 13.05 1.92
N GLY A 41 6.10 12.57 1.99
CA GLY A 41 4.99 13.23 2.69
C GLY A 41 4.15 14.13 1.82
N LYS A 42 4.36 14.16 0.49
CA LYS A 42 3.49 14.92 -0.43
C LYS A 42 2.17 14.16 -0.59
N LEU A 43 1.13 14.69 0.03
CA LEU A 43 -0.20 14.13 0.01
C LEU A 43 -0.97 14.64 -1.22
N VAL A 44 -0.81 13.89 -2.31
CA VAL A 44 -1.45 14.10 -3.61
C VAL A 44 -2.93 13.73 -3.57
N THR A 45 -3.80 14.46 -4.30
CA THR A 45 -5.22 14.11 -4.46
C THR A 45 -5.41 13.33 -5.76
N PRO A 46 -5.82 12.05 -5.73
CA PRO A 46 -6.02 11.26 -6.94
C PRO A 46 -7.08 11.87 -7.86
N HIS A 47 -6.78 11.92 -9.16
CA HIS A 47 -7.66 12.43 -10.22
C HIS A 47 -7.46 11.60 -11.49
N LEU A 48 -8.48 11.55 -12.34
CA LEU A 48 -8.42 10.84 -13.62
C LEU A 48 -8.03 11.76 -14.79
N LEU A 49 -8.38 13.04 -14.70
CA LEU A 49 -8.07 14.05 -15.72
C LEU A 49 -6.74 14.73 -15.39
N GLU A 50 -5.91 14.97 -16.41
CA GLU A 50 -4.65 15.69 -16.22
C GLU A 50 -4.93 17.17 -15.92
N GLU A 51 -4.90 17.51 -14.63
CA GLU A 51 -5.25 18.84 -14.11
C GLU A 51 -4.22 19.32 -13.08
N ALA A 52 -4.20 20.62 -12.83
CA ALA A 52 -3.35 21.20 -11.79
C ALA A 52 -3.71 20.63 -10.42
N GLN A 53 -2.73 20.06 -9.72
CA GLN A 53 -2.96 19.32 -8.49
C GLN A 53 -2.66 20.15 -7.25
N GLU A 54 -3.62 20.23 -6.33
CA GLU A 54 -3.35 20.67 -4.98
C GLU A 54 -2.55 19.59 -4.24
N ILE A 55 -1.34 19.95 -3.82
CA ILE A 55 -0.44 19.09 -3.03
C ILE A 55 -0.41 19.64 -1.62
N SER A 56 -0.94 18.86 -0.68
CA SER A 56 -0.76 19.12 0.74
C SER A 56 0.45 18.34 1.25
N HIS A 57 1.04 18.79 2.36
CA HIS A 57 2.23 18.15 2.94
C HIS A 57 1.92 17.58 4.31
N MET A 58 2.24 16.30 4.49
CA MET A 58 2.29 15.65 5.78
C MET A 58 3.68 15.85 6.37
N GLN A 59 3.75 16.34 7.61
CA GLN A 59 5.02 16.45 8.33
C GLN A 59 5.46 15.05 8.76
N LEU A 60 6.30 14.43 7.94
CA LEU A 60 6.91 13.13 8.21
C LEU A 60 8.38 13.34 8.58
N PRO A 61 8.81 13.02 9.81
CA PRO A 61 10.21 13.11 10.17
C PRO A 61 11.06 12.16 9.32
N GLU A 62 12.16 12.66 8.76
CA GLU A 62 12.97 11.93 7.76
C GLU A 62 13.52 10.60 8.30
N GLY A 63 14.01 10.56 9.53
CA GLY A 63 14.56 9.34 10.15
C GLY A 63 13.54 8.20 10.24
N PRO A 64 12.40 8.40 10.93
CA PRO A 64 11.30 7.44 10.95
C PRO A 64 10.79 7.06 9.56
N LEU A 65 10.68 8.01 8.63
CA LEU A 65 10.24 7.72 7.27
C LEU A 65 11.21 6.80 6.53
N ALA A 66 12.52 7.01 6.68
CA ALA A 66 13.54 6.14 6.10
C ALA A 66 13.43 4.71 6.63
N ILE A 67 13.25 4.55 7.95
CA ILE A 67 13.06 3.24 8.59
C ILE A 67 11.80 2.54 8.04
N VAL A 68 10.70 3.26 7.89
CA VAL A 68 9.46 2.71 7.35
C VAL A 68 9.66 2.22 5.92
N ARG A 69 10.31 3.02 5.06
CA ARG A 69 10.59 2.67 3.67
C ARG A 69 11.48 1.43 3.55
N GLU A 70 12.56 1.38 4.34
CA GLU A 70 13.44 0.21 4.41
C GLU A 70 12.66 -1.03 4.87
N GLY A 71 11.83 -0.90 5.92
CA GLY A 71 11.05 -2.00 6.45
C GLY A 71 10.06 -2.60 5.43
N ILE A 72 9.34 -1.76 4.68
CA ILE A 72 8.40 -2.25 3.65
C ILE A 72 9.12 -2.76 2.39
N GLU A 73 10.34 -2.32 2.12
CA GLU A 73 11.18 -2.93 1.08
C GLU A 73 11.68 -4.32 1.51
N GLU A 74 12.14 -4.47 2.75
CA GLU A 74 12.59 -5.76 3.30
C GLU A 74 11.47 -6.80 3.38
N VAL A 75 10.21 -6.37 3.52
CA VAL A 75 9.04 -7.28 3.41
C VAL A 75 9.01 -7.97 2.04
N VAL A 76 9.39 -7.28 0.98
CA VAL A 76 9.44 -7.83 -0.37
C VAL A 76 10.76 -8.54 -0.63
N LYS A 77 11.90 -8.05 -0.13
CA LYS A 77 13.18 -8.74 -0.32
C LYS A 77 13.24 -10.08 0.42
N ARG A 78 12.76 -10.11 1.68
CA ARG A 78 12.99 -11.23 2.60
C ARG A 78 11.74 -11.69 3.35
N GLY A 79 10.72 -10.84 3.47
CA GLY A 79 9.54 -11.09 4.29
C GLY A 79 8.39 -11.82 3.60
N THR A 80 7.16 -11.46 3.98
CA THR A 80 5.93 -12.10 3.47
C THR A 80 5.56 -11.66 2.05
N GLY A 81 6.11 -10.55 1.56
CA GLY A 81 5.79 -9.96 0.26
C GLY A 81 6.63 -10.47 -0.92
N ARG A 82 7.49 -11.49 -0.72
CA ARG A 82 8.53 -11.89 -1.69
C ARG A 82 8.07 -12.07 -3.14
N ARG A 83 6.85 -12.56 -3.34
CA ARG A 83 6.33 -12.78 -4.70
C ARG A 83 6.17 -11.48 -5.49
N ALA A 84 5.91 -10.35 -4.83
CA ALA A 84 5.77 -9.06 -5.51
C ALA A 84 7.09 -8.57 -6.15
N GLY A 85 8.25 -9.04 -5.68
CA GLY A 85 9.57 -8.64 -6.19
C GLY A 85 10.06 -9.43 -7.40
N GLN A 86 9.26 -10.36 -7.96
CA GLN A 86 9.69 -11.29 -9.00
C GLN A 86 9.59 -10.74 -10.43
N TYR A 87 9.24 -9.45 -10.59
CA TYR A 87 8.79 -8.88 -11.88
C TYR A 87 9.75 -7.86 -12.49
N GLY A 88 11.04 -7.90 -12.10
CA GLY A 88 12.10 -7.12 -12.74
C GLY A 88 12.13 -5.63 -12.36
N VAL A 89 11.51 -5.25 -11.25
CA VAL A 89 11.61 -3.91 -10.64
C VAL A 89 11.69 -4.07 -9.12
N SER A 90 12.41 -3.16 -8.46
CA SER A 90 12.42 -3.09 -6.99
C SER A 90 11.05 -2.64 -6.48
N VAL A 91 10.48 -3.40 -5.55
CA VAL A 91 9.15 -3.12 -4.99
C VAL A 91 9.29 -2.97 -3.48
N ALA A 92 8.68 -1.91 -2.94
CA ALA A 92 8.49 -1.74 -1.51
C ALA A 92 6.99 -1.82 -1.18
N GLY A 93 6.59 -2.69 -0.25
CA GLY A 93 5.19 -2.96 -0.03
C GLY A 93 4.89 -3.88 1.14
N LYS A 94 3.60 -3.99 1.49
CA LYS A 94 3.14 -4.79 2.61
C LYS A 94 1.95 -5.67 2.21
N THR A 95 1.96 -6.88 2.76
CA THR A 95 0.81 -7.80 2.73
C THR A 95 -0.18 -7.41 3.83
N GLY A 96 -1.47 -7.48 3.52
CA GLY A 96 -2.55 -7.45 4.50
C GLY A 96 -3.45 -8.67 4.35
N THR A 97 -4.02 -9.12 5.45
CA THR A 97 -5.12 -10.08 5.48
C THR A 97 -6.21 -9.41 6.30
N ALA A 98 -7.37 -9.16 5.70
CA ALA A 98 -8.53 -8.66 6.43
C ALA A 98 -9.43 -9.84 6.74
N GLU A 99 -9.62 -10.09 8.03
CA GLU A 99 -10.45 -11.19 8.52
C GLU A 99 -11.90 -10.97 8.10
N ASN A 100 -12.51 -12.02 7.54
CA ASN A 100 -13.90 -12.01 7.13
C ASN A 100 -14.72 -12.97 8.01
N PRO A 101 -15.55 -12.47 8.94
CA PRO A 101 -16.35 -13.33 9.82
C PRO A 101 -17.35 -14.25 9.08
N HIS A 102 -17.60 -14.00 7.80
CA HIS A 102 -18.63 -14.67 7.00
C HIS A 102 -18.06 -15.49 5.83
N GLY A 103 -16.74 -15.69 5.74
CA GLY A 103 -16.14 -16.45 4.66
C GLY A 103 -14.61 -16.42 4.66
N ASP A 104 -14.01 -16.64 3.49
CA ASP A 104 -12.56 -16.57 3.34
C ASP A 104 -12.06 -15.11 3.52
N ASP A 105 -10.92 -14.97 4.17
CA ASP A 105 -10.25 -13.69 4.40
C ASP A 105 -9.93 -12.98 3.08
N HIS A 106 -9.94 -11.65 3.13
CA HIS A 106 -9.59 -10.83 1.98
C HIS A 106 -8.08 -10.62 1.92
N ALA A 107 -7.53 -10.86 0.74
CA ALA A 107 -6.10 -10.71 0.47
C ALA A 107 -5.81 -9.27 0.01
N TRP A 108 -4.95 -8.58 0.76
CA TRP A 108 -4.47 -7.25 0.41
C TRP A 108 -2.98 -7.27 0.08
N PHE A 109 -2.61 -6.48 -0.92
CA PHE A 109 -1.24 -6.04 -1.08
C PHE A 109 -1.24 -4.59 -1.57
N VAL A 110 -0.34 -3.79 -1.01
CA VAL A 110 -0.06 -2.43 -1.47
C VAL A 110 1.44 -2.26 -1.56
N GLY A 111 1.91 -1.61 -2.61
CA GLY A 111 3.31 -1.28 -2.78
C GLY A 111 3.55 -0.22 -3.83
N TYR A 112 4.79 0.24 -3.88
CA TYR A 112 5.28 1.17 -4.89
C TYR A 112 6.57 0.66 -5.53
N ALA A 113 6.84 1.16 -6.72
CA ALA A 113 8.02 0.83 -7.50
C ALA A 113 8.44 2.00 -8.42
N PRO A 114 9.72 2.09 -8.80
CA PRO A 114 10.88 1.48 -8.12
C PRO A 114 10.97 1.85 -6.63
N ALA A 115 11.64 1.05 -5.81
CA ALA A 115 11.75 1.32 -4.37
C ALA A 115 12.64 2.54 -4.08
N GLU A 116 13.72 2.70 -4.87
CA GLU A 116 14.73 3.74 -4.76
C GLU A 116 14.32 5.08 -5.38
N ASP A 117 13.54 5.06 -6.46
CA ASP A 117 12.96 6.24 -7.12
C ASP A 117 11.48 5.97 -7.43
N PRO A 118 10.57 6.17 -6.45
CA PRO A 118 9.18 5.75 -6.61
C PRO A 118 8.42 6.53 -7.68
N ARG A 119 7.82 5.77 -8.60
CA ARG A 119 7.06 6.30 -9.75
C ARG A 119 5.61 5.86 -9.76
N PHE A 120 5.34 4.65 -9.27
CA PHE A 120 4.01 4.03 -9.33
C PHE A 120 3.64 3.50 -7.95
N VAL A 121 2.35 3.58 -7.61
CA VAL A 121 1.74 2.92 -6.46
C VAL A 121 0.63 2.01 -6.97
N ALA A 122 0.53 0.81 -6.45
CA ALA A 122 -0.53 -0.13 -6.78
C ALA A 122 -1.08 -0.82 -5.52
N VAL A 123 -2.37 -1.10 -5.56
CA VAL A 123 -3.12 -1.79 -4.50
C VAL A 123 -3.94 -2.89 -5.16
N ALA A 124 -3.90 -4.10 -4.60
CA ALA A 124 -4.83 -5.16 -4.93
C ALA A 124 -5.59 -5.59 -3.67
N LEU A 125 -6.92 -5.64 -3.80
CA LEU A 125 -7.84 -6.27 -2.87
C LEU A 125 -8.50 -7.44 -3.59
N VAL A 126 -8.34 -8.64 -3.05
CA VAL A 126 -8.98 -9.85 -3.56
C VAL A 126 -9.89 -10.42 -2.48
N GLU A 127 -11.19 -10.28 -2.68
CA GLU A 127 -12.22 -10.85 -1.82
C GLU A 127 -12.13 -12.39 -1.83
N GLY A 128 -12.18 -13.02 -0.66
CA GLY A 128 -11.99 -14.46 -0.51
C GLY A 128 -10.61 -14.98 -0.95
N GLY A 129 -9.62 -14.09 -1.11
CA GLY A 129 -8.29 -14.42 -1.62
C GLY A 129 -7.39 -15.19 -0.64
N LYS A 130 -7.87 -15.44 0.59
CA LYS A 130 -7.18 -16.12 1.70
C LYS A 130 -5.89 -15.40 2.13
N ALA A 131 -4.79 -15.65 1.43
CA ALA A 131 -3.47 -15.09 1.78
C ALA A 131 -3.06 -13.94 0.86
N GLY A 132 -2.85 -12.75 1.45
CA GLY A 132 -2.36 -11.55 0.77
C GLY A 132 -1.06 -11.75 -0.04
N SER A 133 -0.14 -12.56 0.48
CA SER A 133 1.16 -12.82 -0.15
C SER A 133 1.11 -13.71 -1.39
N SER A 134 0.15 -14.64 -1.49
CA SER A 134 0.07 -15.59 -2.59
C SER A 134 -0.79 -15.10 -3.75
N THR A 135 -1.73 -14.19 -3.47
CA THR A 135 -2.75 -13.78 -4.41
C THR A 135 -2.56 -12.30 -4.80
N ALA A 136 -2.66 -11.38 -3.85
CA ALA A 136 -2.57 -9.94 -4.13
C ALA A 136 -1.14 -9.48 -4.43
N GLY A 137 -0.13 -10.07 -3.78
CA GLY A 137 1.29 -9.75 -4.00
C GLY A 137 1.74 -9.91 -5.45
N PRO A 138 1.54 -11.08 -6.09
CA PRO A 138 1.83 -11.28 -7.52
C PRO A 138 1.14 -10.26 -8.44
N ILE A 139 -0.14 -9.97 -8.22
CA ILE A 139 -0.91 -9.02 -9.03
C ILE A 139 -0.26 -7.62 -8.99
N VAL A 140 0.07 -7.13 -7.80
CA VAL A 140 0.70 -5.83 -7.63
C VAL A 140 2.11 -5.82 -8.23
N GLY A 141 2.91 -6.85 -7.96
CA GLY A 141 4.26 -6.96 -8.50
C GLY A 141 4.30 -6.96 -10.03
N GLU A 142 3.40 -7.71 -10.66
CA GLU A 142 3.28 -7.79 -12.11
C GLU A 142 2.89 -6.43 -12.72
N LEU A 143 1.87 -5.77 -12.16
CA LEU A 143 1.42 -4.46 -12.61
C LEU A 143 2.53 -3.41 -12.51
N LEU A 144 3.23 -3.35 -11.37
CA LEU A 144 4.34 -2.42 -11.17
C LEU A 144 5.49 -2.70 -12.14
N GLY A 145 5.85 -3.97 -12.33
CA GLY A 145 6.88 -4.37 -13.29
C GLY A 145 6.50 -4.04 -14.74
N TYR A 146 5.23 -4.21 -15.10
CA TYR A 146 4.73 -3.83 -16.43
C TYR A 146 4.81 -2.31 -16.64
N LEU A 147 4.29 -1.50 -15.71
CA LEU A 147 4.29 -0.04 -15.81
C LEU A 147 5.71 0.52 -15.92
N HIS A 148 6.65 -0.02 -15.13
CA HIS A 148 8.05 0.38 -15.20
C HIS A 148 8.64 0.15 -16.60
N ARG A 149 8.53 -1.08 -17.13
CA ARG A 149 9.04 -1.41 -18.47
C ARG A 149 8.35 -0.62 -19.59
N PHE A 150 7.05 -0.31 -19.43
CA PHE A 150 6.30 0.44 -20.42
C PHE A 150 6.85 1.87 -20.55
N CYS A 151 7.12 2.54 -19.43
CA CYS A 151 7.70 3.89 -19.44
C CYS A 151 9.15 3.92 -19.93
N GLU A 152 9.96 2.90 -19.61
CA GLU A 152 11.35 2.82 -20.11
C GLU A 152 11.43 2.72 -21.64
N LYS A 153 10.45 2.08 -22.28
CA LYS A 153 10.41 1.90 -23.75
C LYS A 153 9.91 3.11 -24.53
N GLY A 154 9.80 4.28 -23.89
CA GLY A 154 9.29 5.49 -24.55
C GLY A 154 7.77 5.49 -24.70
N GLY A 155 7.05 4.67 -23.91
CA GLY A 155 5.61 4.84 -23.73
C GLY A 155 5.35 6.13 -22.96
N SER A 156 5.27 7.26 -23.66
CA SER A 156 4.88 8.55 -23.09
C SER A 156 3.93 9.30 -23.99
N ARG A 157 2.76 9.56 -23.40
CA ARG A 157 1.76 10.63 -23.63
C ARG A 157 0.98 10.57 -24.93
#